data_AF-A0A0M9ZTW9-F1
#
_entry.id   AF-A0A0M9ZTW9-F1
#
_cell.length_a   1.000
_cell.length_b   1.000
_cell.length_c   1.000
_cell.angle_alpha   90.00
_cell.angle_beta   90.00
_cell.angle_gamma   90.00
#
_symmetry.space_group_name_H-M   'P 1'
#
loop_
_entity.id
_entity.type
_entity.pdbx_description
1 polymer ?
#
loop_
_entity_poly.entity_id
_entity_poly.type
_entity_poly.pdbx_seq_one_letter_code
_entity_poly.pdbx_strand_id
1 'polypeptide(L)'
;MLAVDRDGDPELLAGTGQLLMQASPRVWLLLDDAIRRACWHAPSWSAVAVQRLSHRESSAFGLTLTASHPDGHVREASVAHLAELHDDLAMPALTLRASDWVSQVRDRARSALEHRLGELSGTTLVATAGVALALRDRRVGRWLADRIDSVFREGPPELLTAALAAPDWRTRRSAHLTALAAGRLDLAQMLHGARHDGDLLTRIRCAEAAVRTATAAGSVHLVRPLLSSSTAMVRAEAVHTLAREGDIAPAVASLAERNPVVRAVAQAALRRAGSDPVEHYRRLLTTPLPQPGAIAGLGETGTADDARLIAPWLEHPQPRGRAEAVRALRRLGAADPDTLAAMLTDPSGSVTRQVAIALRPWASRLDLQRLRDLLDESNPQHIRMAGYRLLYERDTWTRLLIDLELVADPSPAMRSRAGNDITVWLTREAATTYSVPHGRTADALAERLSVARDLLDPDRVRLLRFHLGLKPTSDT
;
A
#
# COMPACT_ATOMS: atom_id res chain seq x y z
N MET A 1 -8.49 2.00 33.50
CA MET A 1 -9.60 1.03 33.30
C MET A 1 -9.75 0.10 34.49
N LEU A 2 -8.77 -0.73 34.88
CA LEU A 2 -8.89 -1.57 36.09
C LEU A 2 -9.15 -0.77 37.38
N ALA A 3 -8.45 0.36 37.57
CA ALA A 3 -8.71 1.27 38.69
C ALA A 3 -10.09 1.93 38.62
N VAL A 4 -10.56 2.25 37.40
CA VAL A 4 -11.90 2.83 37.18
C VAL A 4 -12.99 1.82 37.53
N ASP A 5 -12.83 0.56 37.14
CA ASP A 5 -13.76 -0.51 37.53
C ASP A 5 -13.75 -0.77 39.04
N ARG A 6 -12.58 -0.73 39.68
CA ARG A 6 -12.45 -0.97 41.12
C ARG A 6 -13.07 0.14 41.96
N ASP A 7 -12.70 1.39 41.68
CA ASP A 7 -12.91 2.54 42.58
C ASP A 7 -13.79 3.65 41.97
N GLY A 8 -14.14 3.55 40.69
CA GLY A 8 -14.91 4.58 40.00
C GLY A 8 -16.37 4.62 40.44
N ASP A 9 -16.94 5.82 40.45
CA ASP A 9 -18.36 6.03 40.65
C ASP A 9 -19.17 5.64 39.38
N PRO A 10 -20.51 5.53 39.47
CA PRO A 10 -21.35 5.15 38.33
C PRO A 10 -21.20 6.05 37.10
N GLU A 11 -20.93 7.34 37.28
CA GLU A 11 -20.77 8.31 36.20
C GLU A 11 -19.47 8.06 35.42
N LEU A 12 -18.36 7.87 36.13
CA LEU A 12 -17.06 7.56 35.54
C LEU A 12 -17.08 6.21 34.83
N LEU A 13 -17.77 5.21 35.38
CA LEU A 13 -17.98 3.91 34.75
C LEU A 13 -18.75 4.02 33.43
N ALA A 14 -19.88 4.73 33.44
CA ALA A 14 -20.71 4.95 32.26
C ALA A 14 -19.95 5.74 31.18
N GLY A 15 -19.29 6.85 31.55
CA GLY A 15 -18.50 7.66 30.63
C GLY A 15 -17.34 6.87 30.00
N THR A 16 -16.66 6.03 30.78
CA THR A 16 -15.58 5.16 30.25
C THR A 16 -16.12 4.08 29.31
N GLY A 17 -17.29 3.52 29.61
CA GLY A 17 -18.00 2.60 28.71
C GLY A 17 -18.35 3.26 27.38
N GLN A 18 -18.85 4.48 27.41
CA GLN A 18 -19.20 5.25 26.21
C GLN A 18 -17.97 5.57 25.35
N LEU A 19 -16.85 5.94 25.98
CA LEU A 19 -15.57 6.11 25.28
C LEU A 19 -15.10 4.81 24.62
N LEU A 20 -15.31 3.66 25.27
CA LEU A 20 -14.94 2.37 24.72
C LEU A 20 -15.83 1.99 23.51
N MET A 21 -17.11 2.35 23.53
CA MET A 21 -18.00 2.20 22.36
C MET A 21 -17.56 3.01 21.14
N GLN A 22 -16.94 4.17 21.36
CA GLN A 22 -16.40 5.02 20.31
C GLN A 22 -14.95 4.66 19.91
N ALA A 23 -14.31 3.76 20.65
CA ALA A 23 -12.93 3.38 20.42
C ALA A 23 -12.77 2.55 19.13
N SER A 24 -11.62 2.69 18.49
CA SER A 24 -11.31 1.86 17.31
C SER A 24 -11.31 0.36 17.67
N PRO A 25 -11.61 -0.55 16.72
CA PRO A 25 -11.58 -2.00 16.98
C PRO A 25 -10.24 -2.50 17.52
N ARG A 26 -9.13 -1.84 17.16
CA ARG A 26 -7.80 -2.15 17.68
C ARG A 26 -7.71 -1.96 19.20
N VAL A 27 -8.38 -0.94 19.75
CA VAL A 27 -8.38 -0.69 21.20
C VAL A 27 -9.06 -1.84 21.95
N TRP A 28 -10.18 -2.36 21.44
CA TRP A 28 -10.84 -3.54 22.00
C TRP A 28 -9.92 -4.78 22.02
N LEU A 29 -9.20 -5.03 20.93
CA LEU A 29 -8.27 -6.17 20.85
C LEU A 29 -7.05 -6.00 21.77
N LEU A 30 -6.52 -4.78 21.90
CA LEU A 30 -5.42 -4.48 22.80
C LEU A 30 -5.86 -4.54 24.26
N LEU A 31 -7.08 -4.09 24.57
CA LEU A 31 -7.66 -4.17 25.90
C LEU A 31 -7.81 -5.63 26.33
N ASP A 32 -8.33 -6.50 25.45
CA ASP A 32 -8.45 -7.93 25.74
C ASP A 32 -7.09 -8.56 26.08
N ASP A 33 -6.07 -8.35 25.24
CA ASP A 33 -4.72 -8.88 25.48
C ASP A 33 -4.08 -8.27 26.74
N ALA A 34 -4.25 -6.96 26.96
CA ALA A 34 -3.70 -6.27 28.13
C ALA A 34 -4.30 -6.80 29.43
N ILE A 35 -5.61 -7.02 29.52
CA ILE A 35 -6.25 -7.56 30.73
C ILE A 35 -5.79 -8.99 31.00
N ARG A 36 -5.68 -9.82 29.97
CA ARG A 36 -5.17 -11.20 30.09
C ARG A 36 -3.74 -11.26 30.63
N ARG A 37 -2.91 -10.25 30.38
CA ARG A 37 -1.54 -10.14 30.92
C ARG A 37 -1.48 -9.42 32.26
N ALA A 38 -2.32 -8.41 32.47
CA ALA A 38 -2.28 -7.55 33.63
C ALA A 38 -2.76 -8.24 34.92
N CYS A 39 -3.55 -9.32 34.82
CA CYS A 39 -4.01 -10.10 35.98
C CYS A 39 -2.86 -10.55 36.91
N TRP A 40 -1.68 -10.85 36.34
CA TRP A 40 -0.48 -11.25 37.10
C TRP A 40 0.09 -10.10 37.94
N HIS A 41 -0.16 -8.86 37.54
CA HIS A 41 0.35 -7.65 38.17
C HIS A 41 -0.73 -6.86 38.93
N ALA A 42 -1.99 -7.31 38.90
CA ALA A 42 -3.13 -6.68 39.56
C ALA A 42 -4.06 -7.69 40.27
N PRO A 43 -3.54 -8.53 41.20
CA PRO A 43 -4.31 -9.58 41.86
C PRO A 43 -5.47 -9.03 42.71
N SER A 44 -5.29 -7.83 43.30
CA SER A 44 -6.34 -7.17 44.09
C SER A 44 -7.57 -6.82 43.26
N TRP A 45 -7.38 -6.39 42.00
CA TRP A 45 -8.50 -6.12 41.10
C TRP A 45 -9.20 -7.43 40.72
N SER A 46 -8.44 -8.47 40.36
CA SER A 46 -9.00 -9.77 39.95
C SER A 46 -9.89 -10.36 41.06
N ALA A 47 -9.43 -10.36 42.31
CA ALA A 47 -10.21 -10.87 43.44
C ALA A 47 -11.55 -10.11 43.63
N VAL A 48 -11.50 -8.78 43.61
CA VAL A 48 -12.71 -7.93 43.75
C VAL A 48 -13.66 -8.12 42.57
N ALA A 49 -13.13 -8.18 41.35
CA ALA A 49 -13.92 -8.35 40.14
C ALA A 49 -14.62 -9.72 40.09
N VAL A 50 -13.94 -10.79 40.52
CA VAL A 50 -14.54 -12.13 40.63
C VAL A 50 -15.61 -12.18 41.71
N GLN A 51 -15.38 -11.52 42.86
CA GLN A 51 -16.37 -11.42 43.92
C GLN A 51 -17.62 -10.66 43.46
N ARG A 52 -17.47 -9.50 42.81
CA ARG A 52 -18.60 -8.74 42.25
C ARG A 52 -19.35 -9.54 41.19
N LEU A 53 -18.62 -10.29 40.36
CA LEU A 53 -19.20 -11.19 39.37
C LEU A 53 -20.05 -12.27 40.04
N SER A 54 -19.56 -12.93 41.09
CA SER A 54 -20.31 -13.98 41.78
C SER A 54 -21.58 -13.46 42.48
N HIS A 55 -21.55 -12.22 42.97
CA HIS A 55 -22.70 -11.58 43.62
C HIS A 55 -23.65 -10.86 42.65
N ARG A 56 -23.37 -10.88 41.34
CA ARG A 56 -24.13 -10.14 40.30
C ARG A 56 -24.15 -8.61 40.51
N GLU A 57 -23.06 -8.06 41.04
CA GLU A 57 -22.90 -6.62 41.33
C GLU A 57 -22.01 -5.90 40.31
N SER A 58 -21.49 -6.61 39.30
CA SER A 58 -20.64 -6.01 38.27
C SER A 58 -21.43 -5.12 37.31
N SER A 59 -20.93 -3.91 37.06
CA SER A 59 -21.44 -3.03 36.00
C SER A 59 -21.20 -3.62 34.60
N ALA A 60 -21.88 -3.13 33.56
CA ALA A 60 -21.61 -3.52 32.18
C ALA A 60 -20.13 -3.31 31.79
N PHE A 61 -19.53 -2.23 32.28
CA PHE A 61 -18.10 -1.96 32.11
C PHE A 61 -17.22 -3.01 32.80
N GLY A 62 -17.50 -3.32 34.07
CA GLY A 62 -16.78 -4.35 34.82
C GLY A 62 -16.90 -5.72 34.17
N LEU A 63 -18.09 -6.09 33.71
CA LEU A 63 -18.34 -7.33 32.98
C LEU A 63 -17.56 -7.41 31.66
N THR A 64 -17.42 -6.29 30.94
CA THR A 64 -16.57 -6.21 29.75
C THR A 64 -15.09 -6.50 30.08
N LEU A 65 -14.60 -6.00 31.22
CA LEU A 65 -13.23 -6.28 31.65
C LEU A 65 -13.06 -7.73 32.11
N THR A 66 -13.98 -8.27 32.92
CA THR A 66 -13.92 -9.67 33.38
C THR A 66 -14.16 -10.67 32.25
N ALA A 67 -14.89 -10.29 31.20
CA ALA A 67 -14.96 -11.06 29.97
C ALA A 67 -13.58 -11.21 29.29
N SER A 68 -12.57 -10.39 29.64
CA SER A 68 -11.18 -10.51 29.17
C SER A 68 -10.24 -11.19 30.17
N HIS A 69 -10.77 -11.75 31.25
CA HIS A 69 -9.96 -12.41 32.29
C HIS A 69 -9.20 -13.64 31.71
N PRO A 70 -7.98 -13.97 32.21
CA PRO A 70 -7.25 -15.18 31.79
C PRO A 70 -8.04 -16.48 32.06
N ASP A 71 -8.75 -16.55 33.18
CA ASP A 71 -9.56 -17.72 33.59
C ASP A 71 -10.83 -17.84 32.73
N GLY A 72 -10.98 -19.00 32.07
CA GLY A 72 -12.12 -19.31 31.22
C GLY A 72 -13.46 -19.36 31.96
N HIS A 73 -13.49 -19.77 33.24
CA HIS A 73 -14.71 -19.82 34.03
C HIS A 73 -15.21 -18.41 34.36
N VAL A 74 -14.30 -17.50 34.71
CA VAL A 74 -14.62 -16.08 34.93
C VAL A 74 -15.14 -15.44 33.64
N ARG A 75 -14.52 -15.74 32.49
CA ARG A 75 -15.01 -15.28 31.19
C ARG A 75 -16.40 -15.82 30.88
N GLU A 76 -16.63 -17.11 31.11
CA GLU A 76 -17.93 -17.75 30.85
C GLU A 76 -19.05 -17.13 31.69
N ALA A 77 -18.83 -16.96 32.99
CA ALA A 77 -19.78 -16.29 33.89
C ALA A 77 -20.01 -14.82 33.50
N SER A 78 -18.96 -14.11 33.06
CA SER A 78 -19.11 -12.73 32.57
C SER A 78 -19.95 -12.67 31.29
N VAL A 79 -19.72 -13.58 30.34
CA VAL A 79 -20.53 -13.70 29.12
C VAL A 79 -21.97 -14.05 29.45
N ALA A 80 -22.22 -14.88 30.47
CA ALA A 80 -23.57 -15.17 30.94
C ALA A 80 -24.32 -13.92 31.39
N HIS A 81 -23.66 -13.07 32.18
CA HIS A 81 -24.29 -11.85 32.68
C HIS A 81 -24.45 -10.81 31.58
N LEU A 82 -23.45 -10.66 30.70
CA LEU A 82 -23.55 -9.80 29.52
C LEU A 82 -24.69 -10.21 28.57
N ALA A 83 -24.98 -11.51 28.46
CA ALA A 83 -26.08 -12.00 27.63
C ALA A 83 -27.46 -11.57 28.16
N GLU A 84 -27.62 -11.47 29.48
CA GLU A 84 -28.85 -11.02 30.15
C GLU A 84 -29.00 -9.49 30.16
N LEU A 85 -27.90 -8.76 29.96
CA LEU A 85 -27.87 -7.30 29.97
C LEU A 85 -28.26 -6.68 28.63
N HIS A 86 -29.18 -5.73 28.69
CA HIS A 86 -29.62 -4.88 27.57
C HIS A 86 -28.80 -3.58 27.51
N ASP A 87 -27.47 -3.71 27.66
CA ASP A 87 -26.52 -2.60 27.57
C ASP A 87 -25.76 -2.66 26.24
N ASP A 88 -25.56 -1.51 25.60
CA ASP A 88 -24.87 -1.39 24.32
C ASP A 88 -23.40 -1.86 24.40
N LEU A 89 -22.75 -1.65 25.55
CA LEU A 89 -21.36 -2.07 25.78
C LEU A 89 -21.20 -3.58 25.81
N ALA A 90 -22.27 -4.32 26.10
CA ALA A 90 -22.24 -5.78 26.11
C ALA A 90 -21.96 -6.36 24.71
N MET A 91 -22.39 -5.69 23.64
CA MET A 91 -22.35 -6.25 22.30
C MET A 91 -20.92 -6.42 21.74
N PRO A 92 -20.01 -5.42 21.81
CA PRO A 92 -18.63 -5.64 21.41
C PRO A 92 -17.87 -6.60 22.35
N ALA A 93 -18.21 -6.63 23.64
CA ALA A 93 -17.61 -7.58 24.59
C ALA A 93 -18.00 -9.04 24.27
N LEU A 94 -19.28 -9.30 24.00
CA LEU A 94 -19.76 -10.59 23.51
C LEU A 94 -19.12 -10.93 22.16
N THR A 95 -18.91 -9.96 21.27
CA THR A 95 -18.23 -10.13 19.98
C THR A 95 -16.78 -10.63 20.15
N LEU A 96 -16.03 -10.07 21.10
CA LEU A 96 -14.69 -10.57 21.44
C LEU A 96 -14.71 -12.03 21.89
N ARG A 97 -15.80 -12.46 22.53
CA ARG A 97 -15.97 -13.82 23.07
C ARG A 97 -16.58 -14.80 22.08
N ALA A 98 -17.29 -14.35 21.05
CA ALA A 98 -17.73 -15.19 19.94
C ALA A 98 -16.58 -15.81 19.12
N SER A 99 -15.34 -15.40 19.39
CA SER A 99 -14.09 -15.96 18.85
C SER A 99 -13.17 -16.54 19.93
N ASP A 100 -13.67 -16.85 21.13
CA ASP A 100 -12.85 -17.40 22.22
C ASP A 100 -12.32 -18.81 21.86
N TRP A 101 -11.15 -19.16 22.41
CA TRP A 101 -10.57 -20.48 22.24
C TRP A 101 -11.30 -21.54 23.08
N VAL A 102 -11.91 -21.15 24.20
CA VAL A 102 -12.76 -22.02 25.03
C VAL A 102 -14.13 -22.11 24.37
N SER A 103 -14.57 -23.33 24.05
CA SER A 103 -15.86 -23.55 23.36
C SER A 103 -17.04 -23.07 24.18
N GLN A 104 -17.06 -23.32 25.49
CA GLN A 104 -18.15 -22.94 26.39
C GLN A 104 -18.38 -21.42 26.38
N VAL A 105 -17.31 -20.64 26.53
CA VAL A 105 -17.34 -19.17 26.46
C VAL A 105 -17.83 -18.71 25.09
N ARG A 106 -17.27 -19.31 24.03
CA ARG A 106 -17.56 -18.94 22.65
C ARG A 106 -19.00 -19.21 22.26
N ASP A 107 -19.48 -20.41 22.50
CA ASP A 107 -20.78 -20.87 22.03
C ASP A 107 -21.88 -20.13 22.81
N ARG A 108 -21.65 -19.83 24.10
CA ARG A 108 -22.52 -18.95 24.89
C ARG A 108 -22.59 -17.53 24.32
N ALA A 109 -21.45 -16.94 23.97
CA ALA A 109 -21.41 -15.59 23.38
C ALA A 109 -22.11 -15.56 22.01
N ARG A 110 -21.94 -16.60 21.18
CA ARG A 110 -22.61 -16.71 19.89
C ARG A 110 -24.13 -16.80 20.03
N SER A 111 -24.61 -17.63 20.96
CA SER A 111 -26.04 -17.74 21.25
C SER A 111 -26.64 -16.41 21.70
N ALA A 112 -25.93 -15.65 22.54
CA ALA A 112 -26.38 -14.33 22.98
C ALA A 112 -26.46 -13.33 21.80
N LEU A 113 -25.53 -13.38 20.86
CA LEU A 113 -25.48 -12.47 19.72
C LEU A 113 -26.54 -12.79 18.65
N GLU A 114 -26.83 -14.08 18.41
CA GLU A 114 -27.68 -14.52 17.30
C GLU A 114 -29.08 -13.88 17.33
N HIS A 115 -29.63 -13.63 18.52
CA HIS A 115 -30.94 -13.01 18.68
C HIS A 115 -30.92 -11.48 18.70
N ARG A 116 -29.76 -10.84 18.90
CA ARG A 116 -29.67 -9.40 19.19
C ARG A 116 -29.19 -8.54 18.01
N LEU A 117 -28.51 -9.13 17.03
CA LEU A 117 -27.89 -8.37 15.93
C LEU A 117 -28.87 -7.52 15.11
N GLY A 118 -30.12 -7.96 14.95
CA GLY A 118 -31.16 -7.26 14.18
C GLY A 118 -31.82 -6.08 14.91
N GLU A 119 -31.66 -6.00 16.24
CA GLU A 119 -32.34 -5.03 17.10
C GLU A 119 -31.39 -3.92 17.60
N LEU A 120 -30.16 -3.91 17.10
CA LEU A 120 -29.14 -2.97 17.56
C LEU A 120 -29.47 -1.52 17.16
N SER A 121 -28.99 -0.58 17.95
CA SER A 121 -28.81 0.79 17.48
C SER A 121 -27.67 0.85 16.44
N GLY A 122 -27.68 1.86 15.58
CA GLY A 122 -26.62 2.06 14.59
C GLY A 122 -25.23 2.21 15.22
N THR A 123 -25.13 2.91 16.36
CA THR A 123 -23.87 3.08 17.11
C THR A 123 -23.35 1.75 17.63
N THR A 124 -24.23 0.92 18.19
CA THR A 124 -23.86 -0.38 18.75
C THR A 124 -23.48 -1.38 17.67
N LEU A 125 -24.19 -1.37 16.54
CA LEU A 125 -23.81 -2.15 15.38
C LEU A 125 -22.41 -1.78 14.88
N VAL A 126 -22.09 -0.49 14.76
CA VAL A 126 -20.78 -0.05 14.25
C VAL A 126 -19.63 -0.52 15.16
N ALA A 127 -19.78 -0.40 16.49
CA ALA A 127 -18.79 -0.89 17.44
C ALA A 127 -18.62 -2.42 17.36
N THR A 128 -19.75 -3.14 17.34
CA THR A 128 -19.81 -4.61 17.24
C THR A 128 -19.19 -5.11 15.93
N ALA A 129 -19.59 -4.52 14.79
CA ALA A 129 -19.08 -4.85 13.47
C ALA A 129 -17.58 -4.59 13.37
N GLY A 130 -17.10 -3.48 13.91
CA GLY A 130 -15.68 -3.15 13.92
C GLY A 130 -14.84 -4.25 14.59
N VAL A 131 -15.25 -4.72 15.76
CA VAL A 131 -14.59 -5.82 16.47
C VAL A 131 -14.72 -7.14 15.69
N ALA A 132 -15.91 -7.48 15.20
CA ALA A 132 -16.15 -8.71 14.42
C ALA A 132 -15.26 -8.79 13.18
N LEU A 133 -15.21 -7.71 12.40
CA LEU A 133 -14.44 -7.64 11.15
C LEU A 133 -12.93 -7.59 11.41
N ALA A 134 -12.48 -7.02 12.53
CA ALA A 134 -11.08 -7.09 12.96
C ALA A 134 -10.67 -8.52 13.38
N LEU A 135 -11.64 -9.35 13.81
CA LEU A 135 -11.43 -10.75 14.17
C LEU A 135 -11.63 -11.73 13.00
N ARG A 136 -12.13 -11.29 11.84
CA ARG A 136 -12.53 -12.15 10.71
C ARG A 136 -11.49 -13.22 10.34
N ASP A 137 -10.22 -12.82 10.26
CA ASP A 137 -9.12 -13.70 9.82
C ASP A 137 -8.50 -14.52 10.96
N ARG A 138 -8.98 -14.37 12.20
CA ARG A 138 -8.56 -15.22 13.32
C ARG A 138 -9.26 -16.57 13.26
N ARG A 139 -8.64 -17.57 13.89
CA ARG A 139 -9.25 -18.90 14.11
C ARG A 139 -10.64 -18.70 14.72
N VAL A 140 -11.65 -19.30 14.09
CA VAL A 140 -13.10 -19.22 14.43
C VAL A 140 -13.76 -17.82 14.39
N GLY A 141 -13.07 -16.76 13.95
CA GLY A 141 -13.60 -15.39 13.93
C GLY A 141 -14.50 -15.05 12.74
N ARG A 142 -14.44 -15.85 11.67
CA ARG A 142 -15.25 -15.68 10.45
C ARG A 142 -16.76 -15.71 10.72
N TRP A 143 -17.23 -16.55 11.64
CA TRP A 143 -18.66 -16.77 11.89
C TRP A 143 -19.42 -15.44 12.14
N LEU A 144 -18.92 -14.58 13.02
CA LEU A 144 -19.61 -13.35 13.35
C LEU A 144 -19.45 -12.28 12.25
N ALA A 145 -18.30 -12.24 11.59
CA ALA A 145 -18.10 -11.36 10.45
C ALA A 145 -19.11 -11.65 9.33
N ASP A 146 -19.36 -12.93 9.04
CA ASP A 146 -20.36 -13.34 8.03
C ASP A 146 -21.79 -12.99 8.47
N ARG A 147 -22.12 -13.08 9.77
CA ARG A 147 -23.42 -12.63 10.31
C ARG A 147 -23.59 -11.12 10.18
N ILE A 148 -22.54 -10.34 10.48
CA ILE A 148 -22.54 -8.89 10.29
C ILE A 148 -22.73 -8.53 8.81
N ASP A 149 -22.07 -9.24 7.89
CA ASP A 149 -22.30 -9.04 6.46
C ASP A 149 -23.75 -9.34 6.08
N SER A 150 -24.38 -10.39 6.63
CA SER A 150 -25.81 -10.63 6.40
C SER A 150 -26.71 -9.50 6.93
N VAL A 151 -26.38 -8.88 8.07
CA VAL A 151 -27.08 -7.68 8.56
C VAL A 151 -26.93 -6.52 7.55
N PHE A 152 -25.75 -6.31 6.98
CA PHE A 152 -25.55 -5.28 5.94
C PHE A 152 -26.30 -5.60 4.63
N ARG A 153 -26.46 -6.89 4.31
CA ARG A 153 -27.14 -7.35 3.09
C ARG A 153 -28.65 -7.16 3.17
N GLU A 154 -29.24 -7.60 4.27
CA GLU A 154 -30.69 -7.86 4.37
C GLU A 154 -31.35 -7.08 5.53
N GLY A 155 -30.56 -6.53 6.45
CA GLY A 155 -31.06 -5.84 7.62
C GLY A 155 -31.67 -4.46 7.34
N PRO A 156 -32.18 -3.80 8.39
CA PRO A 156 -32.80 -2.47 8.32
C PRO A 156 -31.91 -1.42 7.61
N PRO A 157 -32.48 -0.54 6.77
CA PRO A 157 -31.72 0.51 6.08
C PRO A 157 -30.91 1.44 7.01
N GLU A 158 -31.41 1.69 8.22
CA GLU A 158 -30.80 2.55 9.23
C GLU A 158 -29.47 1.96 9.71
N LEU A 159 -29.42 0.64 9.88
CA LEU A 159 -28.23 -0.10 10.26
C LEU A 159 -27.16 -0.07 9.17
N LEU A 160 -27.57 -0.29 7.92
CA LEU A 160 -26.65 -0.17 6.78
C LEU A 160 -26.12 1.27 6.66
N THR A 161 -26.98 2.27 6.84
CA THR A 161 -26.59 3.69 6.78
C THR A 161 -25.53 4.02 7.85
N ALA A 162 -25.73 3.55 9.09
CA ALA A 162 -24.75 3.70 10.16
C ALA A 162 -23.42 3.01 9.81
N ALA A 163 -23.46 1.81 9.24
CA ALA A 163 -22.26 1.06 8.85
C ALA A 163 -21.48 1.71 7.70
N LEU A 164 -22.16 2.30 6.71
CA LEU A 164 -21.55 3.07 5.62
C LEU A 164 -20.87 4.35 6.13
N ALA A 165 -21.37 4.93 7.22
CA ALA A 165 -20.81 6.12 7.87
C ALA A 165 -19.77 5.79 8.97
N ALA A 166 -19.47 4.51 9.23
CA ALA A 166 -18.59 4.09 10.32
C ALA A 166 -17.21 4.76 10.24
N PRO A 167 -16.54 5.12 11.35
CA PRO A 167 -15.18 5.69 11.30
C PRO A 167 -14.11 4.63 10.93
N ASP A 168 -14.34 3.36 11.26
CA ASP A 168 -13.44 2.27 10.90
C ASP A 168 -13.58 1.88 9.42
N TRP A 169 -12.44 1.84 8.72
CA TRP A 169 -12.43 1.57 7.28
C TRP A 169 -12.83 0.14 6.93
N ARG A 170 -12.61 -0.86 7.80
CA ARG A 170 -13.01 -2.25 7.52
C ARG A 170 -14.52 -2.39 7.57
N THR A 171 -15.16 -1.77 8.57
CA THR A 171 -16.63 -1.71 8.66
C THR A 171 -17.23 -1.04 7.44
N ARG A 172 -16.78 0.18 7.08
CA ARG A 172 -17.28 0.86 5.88
C ARG A 172 -17.08 0.04 4.61
N ARG A 173 -15.89 -0.53 4.42
CA ARG A 173 -15.58 -1.36 3.25
C ARG A 173 -16.51 -2.57 3.19
N SER A 174 -16.71 -3.30 4.29
CA SER A 174 -17.60 -4.48 4.30
C SER A 174 -19.04 -4.07 4.00
N ALA A 175 -19.53 -2.99 4.62
CA ALA A 175 -20.86 -2.46 4.36
C ALA A 175 -21.05 -2.07 2.89
N HIS A 176 -20.12 -1.31 2.29
CA HIS A 176 -20.17 -0.93 0.89
C HIS A 176 -20.15 -2.15 -0.05
N LEU A 177 -19.21 -3.07 0.13
CA LEU A 177 -19.08 -4.22 -0.77
C LEU A 177 -20.32 -5.12 -0.70
N THR A 178 -20.84 -5.37 0.50
CA THR A 178 -22.02 -6.20 0.69
C THR A 178 -23.28 -5.51 0.16
N ALA A 179 -23.47 -4.22 0.43
CA ALA A 179 -24.60 -3.45 -0.07
C ALA A 179 -24.60 -3.33 -1.61
N LEU A 180 -23.43 -3.13 -2.22
CA LEU A 180 -23.28 -3.11 -3.68
C LEU A 180 -23.65 -4.47 -4.29
N ALA A 181 -23.16 -5.57 -3.73
CA ALA A 181 -23.47 -6.92 -4.22
C ALA A 181 -24.97 -7.25 -4.09
N ALA A 182 -25.63 -6.71 -3.07
CA ALA A 182 -27.06 -6.90 -2.82
C ALA A 182 -27.98 -5.89 -3.54
N GLY A 183 -27.43 -4.96 -4.32
CA GLY A 183 -28.22 -3.91 -4.98
C GLY A 183 -28.92 -2.95 -4.00
N ARG A 184 -28.36 -2.78 -2.79
CA ARG A 184 -28.95 -1.97 -1.70
C ARG A 184 -28.61 -0.49 -1.77
N LEU A 185 -27.67 -0.09 -2.63
CA LEU A 185 -27.29 1.32 -2.81
C LEU A 185 -27.94 1.88 -4.06
N ASP A 186 -28.44 3.12 -3.98
CA ASP A 186 -28.86 3.86 -5.16
C ASP A 186 -27.66 4.51 -5.88
N LEU A 187 -27.91 5.07 -7.07
CA LEU A 187 -26.87 5.72 -7.87
C LEU A 187 -26.19 6.89 -7.13
N ALA A 188 -26.94 7.67 -6.35
CA ALA A 188 -26.40 8.82 -5.62
C ALA A 188 -25.43 8.37 -4.51
N GLN A 189 -25.79 7.33 -3.77
CA GLN A 189 -24.95 6.70 -2.75
C GLN A 189 -23.69 6.08 -3.37
N MET A 190 -23.81 5.41 -4.52
CA MET A 190 -22.65 4.89 -5.25
C MET A 190 -21.71 6.02 -5.69
N LEU A 191 -22.24 7.09 -6.28
CA LEU A 191 -21.44 8.25 -6.70
C LEU A 191 -20.77 8.95 -5.50
N HIS A 192 -21.47 9.05 -4.37
CA HIS A 192 -20.90 9.61 -3.14
C HIS A 192 -19.72 8.77 -2.65
N GLY A 193 -19.89 7.45 -2.51
CA GLY A 193 -18.82 6.54 -2.09
C GLY A 193 -17.62 6.58 -3.03
N ALA A 194 -17.86 6.64 -4.34
CA ALA A 194 -16.81 6.74 -5.37
C ALA A 194 -15.93 8.00 -5.25
N ARG A 195 -16.51 9.12 -4.79
CA ARG A 195 -15.83 10.42 -4.71
C ARG A 195 -15.19 10.68 -3.36
N HIS A 196 -15.84 10.24 -2.28
CA HIS A 196 -15.55 10.76 -0.94
C HIS A 196 -15.02 9.73 0.05
N ASP A 197 -15.23 8.42 -0.16
CA ASP A 197 -14.82 7.43 0.85
C ASP A 197 -13.29 7.44 1.07
N GLY A 198 -12.81 7.19 2.29
CA GLY A 198 -11.38 7.19 2.59
C GLY A 198 -10.61 5.99 1.99
N ASP A 199 -11.31 4.92 1.64
CA ASP A 199 -10.73 3.67 1.17
C ASP A 199 -10.71 3.56 -0.37
N LEU A 200 -9.52 3.26 -0.92
CA LEU A 200 -9.32 3.19 -2.38
C LEU A 200 -10.16 2.09 -3.03
N LEU A 201 -10.28 0.92 -2.40
CA LEU A 201 -11.04 -0.20 -2.96
C LEU A 201 -12.53 0.13 -3.00
N THR A 202 -13.08 0.69 -1.91
CA THR A 202 -14.46 1.18 -1.87
C THR A 202 -14.74 2.18 -2.99
N ARG A 203 -13.87 3.19 -3.19
CA ARG A 203 -14.04 4.17 -4.27
C ARG A 203 -14.16 3.52 -5.65
N ILE A 204 -13.28 2.57 -5.95
CA ILE A 204 -13.28 1.87 -7.24
C ILE A 204 -14.57 1.06 -7.42
N ARG A 205 -14.97 0.28 -6.42
CA ARG A 205 -16.17 -0.57 -6.51
C ARG A 205 -17.46 0.25 -6.61
N CYS A 206 -17.54 1.35 -5.87
CA CYS A 206 -18.64 2.29 -5.99
C CYS A 206 -18.69 2.95 -7.37
N ALA A 207 -17.55 3.34 -7.95
CA ALA A 207 -17.50 3.92 -9.29
C ALA A 207 -17.94 2.93 -10.37
N GLU A 208 -17.41 1.70 -10.34
CA GLU A 208 -17.78 0.62 -11.26
C GLU A 208 -19.30 0.34 -11.19
N ALA A 209 -19.86 0.27 -9.97
CA ALA A 209 -21.28 0.05 -9.79
C ALA A 209 -22.13 1.24 -10.26
N ALA A 210 -21.74 2.48 -9.93
CA ALA A 210 -22.42 3.68 -10.39
C ALA A 210 -22.46 3.74 -11.93
N VAL A 211 -21.35 3.42 -12.57
CA VAL A 211 -21.24 3.37 -14.04
C VAL A 211 -22.16 2.32 -14.63
N ARG A 212 -22.14 1.08 -14.12
CA ARG A 212 -23.05 0.03 -14.61
C ARG A 212 -24.52 0.43 -14.45
N THR A 213 -24.90 0.96 -13.28
CA THR A 213 -26.26 1.40 -12.99
C THR A 213 -26.68 2.56 -13.90
N ALA A 214 -25.83 3.57 -14.07
CA ALA A 214 -26.11 4.71 -14.93
C ALA A 214 -26.23 4.31 -16.41
N THR A 215 -25.39 3.38 -16.89
CA THR A 215 -25.48 2.85 -18.27
C THR A 215 -26.78 2.08 -18.48
N ALA A 216 -27.14 1.17 -17.56
CA ALA A 216 -28.39 0.43 -17.67
C ALA A 216 -29.63 1.34 -17.66
N ALA A 217 -29.58 2.45 -16.93
CA ALA A 217 -30.65 3.44 -16.85
C ALA A 217 -30.60 4.55 -17.92
N GLY A 218 -29.69 4.47 -18.92
CA GLY A 218 -29.54 5.51 -19.96
C GLY A 218 -29.14 6.90 -19.42
N SER A 219 -28.59 6.95 -18.20
CA SER A 219 -28.30 8.18 -17.44
C SER A 219 -26.79 8.41 -17.25
N VAL A 220 -25.97 8.01 -18.22
CA VAL A 220 -24.49 8.02 -18.13
C VAL A 220 -23.92 9.41 -17.87
N HIS A 221 -24.60 10.48 -18.27
CA HIS A 221 -24.16 11.85 -17.96
C HIS A 221 -23.98 12.11 -16.45
N LEU A 222 -24.67 11.36 -15.58
CA LEU A 222 -24.55 11.45 -14.13
C LEU A 222 -23.19 10.99 -13.58
N VAL A 223 -22.39 10.25 -14.35
CA VAL A 223 -21.04 9.83 -13.92
C VAL A 223 -19.96 10.86 -14.20
N ARG A 224 -20.27 11.98 -14.88
CA ARG A 224 -19.33 13.07 -15.17
C ARG A 224 -18.56 13.60 -13.95
N PRO A 225 -19.15 13.73 -12.74
CA PRO A 225 -18.40 14.14 -11.55
C PRO A 225 -17.19 13.24 -11.23
N LEU A 226 -17.21 11.96 -11.62
CA LEU A 226 -16.11 11.01 -11.41
C LEU A 226 -14.83 11.37 -12.18
N LEU A 227 -14.93 12.18 -13.25
CA LEU A 227 -13.77 12.70 -14.00
C LEU A 227 -12.83 13.55 -13.12
N SER A 228 -13.37 14.16 -12.05
CA SER A 228 -12.60 14.96 -11.09
C SER A 228 -12.05 14.14 -9.91
N SER A 229 -12.27 12.83 -9.87
CA SER A 229 -11.85 11.98 -8.76
C SER A 229 -10.32 12.03 -8.58
N SER A 230 -9.86 12.01 -7.33
CA SER A 230 -8.42 11.88 -7.04
C SER A 230 -7.88 10.49 -7.44
N THR A 231 -8.76 9.48 -7.53
CA THR A 231 -8.41 8.11 -7.92
C THR A 231 -8.37 7.94 -9.44
N ALA A 232 -7.20 7.58 -9.98
CA ALA A 232 -7.00 7.44 -11.43
C ALA A 232 -7.92 6.38 -12.07
N MET A 233 -8.11 5.23 -11.42
CA MET A 233 -9.01 4.19 -11.93
C MET A 233 -10.46 4.66 -12.05
N VAL A 234 -10.93 5.48 -11.11
CA VAL A 234 -12.29 6.08 -11.15
C VAL A 234 -12.41 7.07 -12.31
N ARG A 235 -11.39 7.90 -12.54
CA ARG A 235 -11.35 8.80 -13.71
C ARG A 235 -11.34 8.00 -15.02
N ALA A 236 -10.52 6.95 -15.09
CA ALA A 236 -10.40 6.11 -16.28
C ALA A 236 -11.74 5.45 -16.63
N GLU A 237 -12.45 4.89 -15.65
CA GLU A 237 -13.78 4.31 -15.85
C GLU A 237 -14.78 5.35 -16.38
N ALA A 238 -14.80 6.56 -15.79
CA ALA A 238 -15.68 7.63 -16.26
C ALA A 238 -15.38 8.07 -17.70
N VAL A 239 -14.10 8.23 -18.06
CA VAL A 239 -13.67 8.54 -19.43
C VAL A 239 -14.08 7.43 -20.40
N HIS A 240 -13.87 6.17 -20.01
CA HIS A 240 -14.23 5.02 -20.84
C HIS A 240 -15.73 5.00 -21.16
N THR A 241 -16.56 5.13 -20.14
CA THR A 241 -18.02 5.03 -20.24
C THR A 241 -18.61 6.19 -21.02
N LEU A 242 -18.21 7.44 -20.71
CA LEU A 242 -18.70 8.60 -21.44
C LEU A 242 -18.35 8.51 -22.93
N ALA A 243 -17.12 8.10 -23.26
CA ALA A 243 -16.71 7.92 -24.65
C ALA A 243 -17.45 6.78 -25.35
N ARG A 244 -17.83 5.70 -24.64
CA ARG A 244 -18.64 4.61 -25.19
C ARG A 244 -20.05 5.08 -25.58
N GLU A 245 -20.62 6.03 -24.84
CA GLU A 245 -21.91 6.65 -25.14
C GLU A 245 -21.82 7.81 -26.16
N GLY A 246 -20.66 7.99 -26.81
CA GLY A 246 -20.44 8.99 -27.84
C GLY A 246 -19.89 10.33 -27.35
N ASP A 247 -19.80 10.56 -26.04
CA ASP A 247 -19.19 11.77 -25.47
C ASP A 247 -17.67 11.62 -25.40
N ILE A 248 -16.99 11.97 -26.51
CA ILE A 248 -15.53 11.82 -26.65
C ILE A 248 -14.74 12.94 -25.97
N ALA A 249 -15.37 14.07 -25.61
CA ALA A 249 -14.68 15.24 -25.09
C ALA A 249 -13.85 14.97 -23.82
N PRO A 250 -14.34 14.20 -22.83
CA PRO A 250 -13.54 13.78 -21.67
C PRO A 250 -12.29 12.97 -22.02
N ALA A 251 -12.35 12.14 -23.07
CA ALA A 251 -11.20 11.38 -23.54
C ALA A 251 -10.13 12.31 -24.14
N VAL A 252 -10.54 13.26 -24.99
CA VAL A 252 -9.62 14.27 -25.56
C VAL A 252 -8.94 15.08 -24.44
N ALA A 253 -9.72 15.56 -23.46
CA ALA A 253 -9.19 16.29 -22.31
C ALA A 253 -8.21 15.45 -21.45
N SER A 254 -8.34 14.13 -21.48
CA SER A 254 -7.53 13.19 -20.71
C SER A 254 -6.29 12.69 -21.44
N LEU A 255 -6.02 13.12 -22.67
CA LEU A 255 -4.82 12.71 -23.42
C LEU A 255 -3.53 13.12 -22.74
N ALA A 256 -3.50 14.30 -22.12
CA ALA A 256 -2.33 14.83 -21.40
C ALA A 256 -2.32 14.48 -19.91
N GLU A 257 -3.17 13.53 -19.47
CA GLU A 257 -3.30 13.20 -18.05
C GLU A 257 -2.00 12.59 -17.49
N ARG A 258 -1.77 12.80 -16.20
CA ARG A 258 -0.51 12.40 -15.55
C ARG A 258 -0.36 10.88 -15.38
N ASN A 259 -1.44 10.16 -15.14
CA ASN A 259 -1.49 8.73 -14.92
C ASN A 259 -1.61 7.99 -16.27
N PRO A 260 -0.72 7.01 -16.54
CA PRO A 260 -0.71 6.30 -17.81
C PRO A 260 -2.00 5.50 -18.09
N VAL A 261 -2.70 5.02 -17.07
CA VAL A 261 -3.94 4.24 -17.27
C VAL A 261 -5.05 5.12 -17.85
N VAL A 262 -5.22 6.35 -17.32
CA VAL A 262 -6.23 7.29 -17.82
C VAL A 262 -5.91 7.70 -19.26
N ARG A 263 -4.63 7.98 -19.56
CA ARG A 263 -4.18 8.25 -20.94
C ARG A 263 -4.45 7.07 -21.88
N ALA A 264 -4.13 5.85 -21.47
CA ALA A 264 -4.36 4.66 -22.30
C ALA A 264 -5.85 4.47 -22.63
N VAL A 265 -6.73 4.69 -21.65
CA VAL A 265 -8.18 4.67 -21.88
C VAL A 265 -8.62 5.78 -22.85
N ALA A 266 -8.11 7.00 -22.68
CA ALA A 266 -8.37 8.11 -23.59
C ALA A 266 -7.90 7.81 -25.02
N GLN A 267 -6.68 7.31 -25.19
CA GLN A 267 -6.13 6.91 -26.49
C GLN A 267 -7.00 5.82 -27.15
N ALA A 268 -7.41 4.79 -26.39
CA ALA A 268 -8.28 3.74 -26.89
C ALA A 268 -9.69 4.25 -27.26
N ALA A 269 -10.21 5.22 -26.51
CA ALA A 269 -11.48 5.87 -26.83
C ALA A 269 -11.40 6.66 -28.15
N LEU A 270 -10.33 7.44 -28.36
CA LEU A 270 -10.13 8.18 -29.62
C LEU A 270 -10.01 7.23 -30.82
N ARG A 271 -9.22 6.15 -30.69
CA ARG A 271 -9.09 5.16 -31.78
C ARG A 271 -10.44 4.54 -32.15
N ARG A 272 -11.27 4.22 -31.15
CA ARG A 272 -12.64 3.72 -31.39
C ARG A 272 -13.53 4.75 -32.09
N ALA A 273 -13.33 6.03 -31.81
CA ALA A 273 -14.02 7.12 -32.49
C ALA A 273 -13.40 7.49 -33.87
N GLY A 274 -12.46 6.68 -34.39
CA GLY A 274 -11.82 6.92 -35.69
C GLY A 274 -10.77 8.02 -35.70
N SER A 275 -10.36 8.53 -34.53
CA SER A 275 -9.34 9.56 -34.39
C SER A 275 -8.00 8.97 -33.96
N ASP A 276 -6.90 9.44 -34.54
CA ASP A 276 -5.56 9.03 -34.12
C ASP A 276 -5.06 9.88 -32.93
N PRO A 277 -4.73 9.25 -31.77
CA PRO A 277 -4.13 9.96 -30.66
C PRO A 277 -2.78 10.62 -30.99
N VAL A 278 -1.98 10.07 -31.91
CA VAL A 278 -0.64 10.61 -32.21
C VAL A 278 -0.72 12.04 -32.75
N GLU A 279 -1.69 12.30 -33.62
CA GLU A 279 -1.93 13.62 -34.22
C GLU A 279 -2.29 14.67 -33.16
N HIS A 280 -3.00 14.25 -32.11
CA HIS A 280 -3.33 15.12 -30.99
C HIS A 280 -2.08 15.46 -30.19
N TYR A 281 -1.21 14.49 -29.92
CA TYR A 281 0.05 14.74 -29.23
C TYR A 281 1.00 15.63 -30.04
N ARG A 282 1.13 15.39 -31.35
CA ARG A 282 1.91 16.26 -32.25
C ARG A 282 1.49 17.73 -32.12
N ARG A 283 0.18 18.01 -32.13
CA ARG A 283 -0.35 19.37 -31.89
C ARG A 283 -0.12 19.88 -30.47
N LEU A 284 -0.26 19.04 -29.45
CA LEU A 284 -0.01 19.47 -28.07
C LEU A 284 1.45 19.87 -27.83
N LEU A 285 2.39 19.21 -28.50
CA LEU A 285 3.83 19.52 -28.37
C LEU A 285 4.27 20.78 -29.13
N THR A 286 3.42 21.37 -29.98
CA THR A 286 3.71 22.70 -30.58
C THR A 286 3.30 23.87 -29.67
N THR A 287 2.66 23.59 -28.53
CA THR A 287 2.32 24.62 -27.55
C THR A 287 3.57 25.11 -26.79
N PRO A 288 3.60 26.35 -26.26
CA PRO A 288 4.79 26.92 -25.62
C PRO A 288 5.32 26.12 -24.42
N LEU A 289 4.43 25.41 -23.71
CA LEU A 289 4.80 24.56 -22.59
C LEU A 289 3.84 23.35 -22.53
N PRO A 290 4.15 22.23 -23.21
CA PRO A 290 3.31 21.06 -23.20
C PRO A 290 3.32 20.42 -21.81
N GLN A 291 2.15 19.92 -21.40
CA GLN A 291 2.04 19.13 -20.18
C GLN A 291 2.92 17.86 -20.30
N PRO A 292 3.61 17.42 -19.23
CA PRO A 292 4.43 16.20 -19.27
C PRO A 292 3.68 14.96 -19.75
N GLY A 293 2.36 14.87 -19.51
CA GLY A 293 1.54 13.78 -20.00
C GLY A 293 1.41 13.74 -21.53
N ALA A 294 1.50 14.88 -22.22
CA ALA A 294 1.51 14.93 -23.69
C ALA A 294 2.83 14.37 -24.26
N ILE A 295 3.96 14.70 -23.64
CA ILE A 295 5.28 14.14 -24.00
C ILE A 295 5.26 12.61 -23.82
N ALA A 296 4.74 12.16 -22.67
CA ALA A 296 4.59 10.74 -22.37
C ALA A 296 3.69 10.04 -23.39
N GLY A 297 2.56 10.67 -23.75
CA GLY A 297 1.61 10.19 -24.73
C GLY A 297 2.22 10.03 -26.13
N LEU A 298 2.99 11.01 -26.61
CA LEU A 298 3.69 10.88 -27.89
C LEU A 298 4.70 9.73 -27.87
N GLY A 299 5.43 9.56 -26.76
CA GLY A 299 6.32 8.40 -26.58
C GLY A 299 5.60 7.05 -26.44
N GLU A 300 4.28 7.03 -26.23
CA GLU A 300 3.44 5.82 -26.15
C GLU A 300 2.84 5.43 -27.50
N THR A 301 2.61 6.42 -28.39
CA THR A 301 1.86 6.21 -29.64
C THR A 301 2.64 6.54 -30.91
N GLY A 302 3.71 7.32 -30.80
CA GLY A 302 4.48 7.82 -31.94
C GLY A 302 5.52 6.84 -32.47
N THR A 303 6.30 7.32 -33.45
CA THR A 303 7.41 6.59 -34.09
C THR A 303 8.74 7.30 -33.89
N ALA A 304 9.84 6.75 -34.40
CA ALA A 304 11.15 7.39 -34.34
C ALA A 304 11.16 8.81 -34.96
N ASP A 305 10.33 9.06 -35.98
CA ASP A 305 10.22 10.37 -36.65
C ASP A 305 9.68 11.48 -35.71
N ASP A 306 8.96 11.09 -34.66
CA ASP A 306 8.42 12.00 -33.66
C ASP A 306 9.46 12.43 -32.62
N ALA A 307 10.64 11.81 -32.60
CA ALA A 307 11.71 12.13 -31.65
C ALA A 307 12.12 13.61 -31.71
N ARG A 308 12.11 14.22 -32.90
CA ARG A 308 12.42 15.64 -33.11
C ARG A 308 11.47 16.59 -32.38
N LEU A 309 10.22 16.16 -32.14
CA LEU A 309 9.24 16.95 -31.37
C LEU A 309 9.45 16.80 -29.86
N ILE A 310 10.09 15.72 -29.42
CA ILE A 310 10.34 15.42 -28.00
C ILE A 310 11.67 16.00 -27.53
N ALA A 311 12.70 15.97 -28.37
CA ALA A 311 14.07 16.36 -28.01
C ALA A 311 14.18 17.73 -27.32
N PRO A 312 13.48 18.80 -27.75
CA PRO A 312 13.52 20.10 -27.06
C PRO A 312 13.08 20.03 -25.59
N TRP A 313 12.23 19.07 -25.24
CA TRP A 313 11.69 18.91 -23.89
C TRP A 313 12.60 18.13 -22.93
N LEU A 314 13.81 17.75 -23.36
CA LEU A 314 14.88 17.38 -22.44
C LEU A 314 15.26 18.54 -21.50
N GLU A 315 15.01 19.79 -21.91
CA GLU A 315 15.23 21.00 -21.11
C GLU A 315 13.96 21.52 -20.43
N HIS A 316 12.89 20.73 -20.40
CA HIS A 316 11.61 21.14 -19.81
C HIS A 316 11.78 21.68 -18.37
N PRO A 317 11.10 22.79 -18.00
CA PRO A 317 11.32 23.46 -16.71
C PRO A 317 10.98 22.57 -15.51
N GLN A 318 9.91 21.79 -15.63
CA GLN A 318 9.55 20.80 -14.60
C GLN A 318 10.38 19.51 -14.76
N PRO A 319 10.93 18.94 -13.67
CA PRO A 319 11.67 17.68 -13.72
C PRO A 319 10.88 16.51 -14.31
N ARG A 320 9.55 16.52 -14.10
CA ARG A 320 8.67 15.51 -14.68
C ARG A 320 8.69 15.54 -16.21
N GLY A 321 8.65 16.73 -16.82
CA GLY A 321 8.71 16.86 -18.27
C GLY A 321 10.00 16.31 -18.84
N ARG A 322 11.16 16.64 -18.23
CA ARG A 322 12.46 16.09 -18.64
C ARG A 322 12.50 14.57 -18.52
N ALA A 323 12.01 14.02 -17.41
CA ALA A 323 11.96 12.57 -17.21
C ALA A 323 11.05 11.87 -18.23
N GLU A 324 9.90 12.47 -18.59
CA GLU A 324 9.04 11.94 -19.65
C GLU A 324 9.68 12.06 -21.03
N ALA A 325 10.43 13.14 -21.33
CA ALA A 325 11.14 13.30 -22.59
C ALA A 325 12.21 12.21 -22.78
N VAL A 326 13.04 11.99 -21.76
CA VAL A 326 14.03 10.90 -21.76
C VAL A 326 13.36 9.53 -21.96
N ARG A 327 12.25 9.28 -21.24
CA ARG A 327 11.51 8.03 -21.37
C ARG A 327 10.90 7.86 -22.76
N ALA A 328 10.34 8.92 -23.32
CA ALA A 328 9.72 8.93 -24.64
C ALA A 328 10.76 8.67 -25.73
N LEU A 329 11.89 9.38 -25.75
CA LEU A 329 12.98 9.13 -26.70
C LEU A 329 13.48 7.69 -26.63
N ARG A 330 13.65 7.15 -25.42
CA ARG A 330 14.02 5.74 -25.23
C ARG A 330 12.99 4.78 -25.83
N ARG A 331 11.69 5.02 -25.61
CA ARG A 331 10.62 4.17 -26.17
C ARG A 331 10.59 4.21 -27.70
N LEU A 332 10.89 5.36 -28.28
CA LEU A 332 10.91 5.56 -29.74
C LEU A 332 12.22 5.08 -30.39
N GLY A 333 13.17 4.54 -29.61
CA GLY A 333 14.48 4.10 -30.12
C GLY A 333 15.40 5.24 -30.55
N ALA A 334 15.12 6.47 -30.12
CA ALA A 334 15.83 7.70 -30.50
C ALA A 334 16.56 8.35 -29.31
N ALA A 335 16.91 7.54 -28.31
CA ALA A 335 17.73 8.00 -27.18
C ALA A 335 19.18 8.15 -27.64
N ASP A 336 19.64 9.39 -27.76
CA ASP A 336 21.05 9.70 -28.03
C ASP A 336 21.90 9.59 -26.74
N PRO A 337 22.87 8.66 -26.68
CA PRO A 337 23.64 8.44 -25.46
C PRO A 337 24.44 9.66 -25.00
N ASP A 338 25.00 10.43 -25.93
CA ASP A 338 25.87 11.56 -25.60
C ASP A 338 25.06 12.73 -25.00
N THR A 339 23.92 13.05 -25.62
CA THR A 339 22.96 14.03 -25.07
C THR A 339 22.45 13.60 -23.70
N LEU A 340 22.06 12.33 -23.54
CA LEU A 340 21.53 11.85 -22.26
C LEU A 340 22.59 11.75 -21.17
N ALA A 341 23.86 11.47 -21.50
CA ALA A 341 24.94 11.41 -20.53
C ALA A 341 25.15 12.76 -19.81
N ALA A 342 24.90 13.89 -20.48
CA ALA A 342 24.93 15.22 -19.86
C ALA A 342 23.85 15.40 -18.76
N MET A 343 22.76 14.63 -18.81
CA MET A 343 21.66 14.70 -17.85
C MET A 343 21.85 13.78 -16.62
N LEU A 344 22.96 13.04 -16.52
CA LEU A 344 23.27 12.21 -15.35
C LEU A 344 23.44 13.01 -14.05
N THR A 345 23.72 14.31 -14.18
CA THR A 345 23.87 15.27 -13.07
C THR A 345 22.64 16.16 -12.87
N ASP A 346 21.48 15.80 -13.45
CA ASP A 346 20.23 16.55 -13.24
C ASP A 346 19.91 16.67 -11.72
N PRO A 347 19.47 17.84 -11.24
CA PRO A 347 19.14 18.03 -9.83
C PRO A 347 18.01 17.12 -9.33
N SER A 348 17.17 16.58 -10.22
CA SER A 348 16.08 15.68 -9.88
C SER A 348 16.44 14.21 -10.04
N GLY A 349 16.33 13.45 -8.95
CA GLY A 349 16.50 12.00 -8.96
C GLY A 349 15.47 11.22 -9.80
N SER A 350 14.34 11.83 -10.19
CA SER A 350 13.42 11.21 -11.15
C SER A 350 13.98 11.22 -12.57
N VAL A 351 14.71 12.27 -12.94
CA VAL A 351 15.34 12.45 -14.25
C VAL A 351 16.57 11.55 -14.35
N THR A 352 17.51 11.64 -13.41
CA THR A 352 18.72 10.80 -13.43
C THR A 352 18.39 9.31 -13.43
N ARG A 353 17.31 8.91 -12.75
CA ARG A 353 16.79 7.53 -12.85
C ARG A 353 16.36 7.17 -14.26
N GLN A 354 15.59 8.01 -14.96
CA GLN A 354 15.18 7.71 -16.35
C GLN A 354 16.37 7.71 -17.31
N VAL A 355 17.31 8.65 -17.13
CA VAL A 355 18.56 8.74 -17.90
C VAL A 355 19.39 7.46 -17.72
N ALA A 356 19.64 7.03 -16.48
CA ALA A 356 20.38 5.81 -16.21
C ALA A 356 19.69 4.57 -16.81
N ILE A 357 18.34 4.47 -16.77
CA ILE A 357 17.61 3.37 -17.42
C ILE A 357 17.77 3.45 -18.95
N ALA A 358 17.70 4.65 -19.53
CA ALA A 358 17.91 4.84 -20.96
C ALA A 358 19.33 4.43 -21.36
N LEU A 359 20.35 4.80 -20.60
CA LEU A 359 21.75 4.56 -20.95
C LEU A 359 22.25 3.12 -20.72
N ARG A 360 21.48 2.23 -20.07
CA ARG A 360 21.93 0.85 -19.76
C ARG A 360 22.46 0.07 -20.97
N PRO A 361 21.79 0.06 -22.15
CA PRO A 361 22.30 -0.66 -23.32
C PRO A 361 23.66 -0.17 -23.82
N TRP A 362 24.05 1.05 -23.44
CA TRP A 362 25.30 1.70 -23.81
C TRP A 362 26.32 1.74 -22.68
N ALA A 363 26.03 1.12 -21.52
CA ALA A 363 26.83 1.25 -20.31
C ALA A 363 28.32 0.97 -20.52
N SER A 364 28.66 -0.06 -21.31
CA SER A 364 30.06 -0.44 -21.63
C SER A 364 30.81 0.56 -22.53
N ARG A 365 30.08 1.39 -23.29
CA ARG A 365 30.62 2.42 -24.19
C ARG A 365 30.78 3.78 -23.55
N LEU A 366 30.10 4.02 -22.42
CA LEU A 366 30.24 5.26 -21.67
C LEU A 366 31.64 5.37 -21.07
N ASP A 367 32.11 6.59 -20.89
CA ASP A 367 33.39 6.85 -20.26
C ASP A 367 33.40 6.35 -18.80
N LEU A 368 34.33 5.43 -18.50
CA LEU A 368 34.41 4.77 -17.20
C LEU A 368 34.73 5.79 -16.09
N GLN A 369 35.65 6.72 -16.37
CA GLN A 369 36.09 7.70 -15.37
C GLN A 369 34.95 8.64 -15.01
N ARG A 370 34.24 9.17 -16.01
CA ARG A 370 33.06 10.01 -15.80
C ARG A 370 31.98 9.31 -14.97
N LEU A 371 31.74 8.02 -15.18
CA LEU A 371 30.80 7.25 -14.37
C LEU A 371 31.28 7.05 -12.92
N ARG A 372 32.59 6.89 -12.72
CA ARG A 372 33.20 6.83 -11.38
C ARG A 372 33.12 8.18 -10.66
N ASP A 373 33.32 9.29 -11.38
CA ASP A 373 33.21 10.64 -10.81
C ASP A 373 31.78 10.92 -10.27
N LEU A 374 30.74 10.29 -10.85
CA LEU A 374 29.38 10.38 -10.31
C LEU A 374 29.24 9.74 -8.93
N LEU A 375 30.10 8.80 -8.55
CA LEU A 375 30.07 8.13 -7.25
C LEU A 375 30.68 8.97 -6.13
N ASP A 376 31.32 10.10 -6.45
CA ASP A 376 31.93 10.99 -5.46
C ASP A 376 30.95 11.34 -4.33
N GLU A 377 31.47 11.37 -3.10
CA GLU A 377 30.70 11.61 -1.89
C GLU A 377 30.06 13.01 -1.84
N SER A 378 30.64 13.98 -2.56
CA SER A 378 30.08 15.33 -2.70
C SER A 378 28.81 15.35 -3.54
N ASN A 379 28.56 14.31 -4.35
CA ASN A 379 27.39 14.27 -5.20
C ASN A 379 26.12 13.85 -4.43
N PRO A 380 24.95 14.43 -4.75
CA PRO A 380 23.67 13.94 -4.27
C PRO A 380 23.47 12.43 -4.49
N GLN A 381 22.86 11.76 -3.51
CA GLN A 381 22.66 10.31 -3.53
C GLN A 381 22.03 9.78 -4.83
N HIS A 382 21.12 10.52 -5.47
CA HIS A 382 20.48 10.08 -6.71
C HIS A 382 21.39 10.11 -7.94
N ILE A 383 22.43 10.96 -7.94
CA ILE A 383 23.48 11.00 -8.97
C ILE A 383 24.43 9.83 -8.77
N ARG A 384 24.87 9.62 -7.52
CA ARG A 384 25.69 8.46 -7.13
C ARG A 384 25.03 7.14 -7.50
N MET A 385 23.73 7.00 -7.22
CA MET A 385 22.94 5.83 -7.60
C MET A 385 22.78 5.67 -9.13
N ALA A 386 22.78 6.77 -9.89
CA ALA A 386 22.75 6.69 -11.36
C ALA A 386 24.09 6.19 -11.92
N GLY A 387 25.22 6.72 -11.42
CA GLY A 387 26.56 6.24 -11.76
C GLY A 387 26.74 4.76 -11.40
N TYR A 388 26.38 4.38 -10.17
CA TYR A 388 26.42 2.99 -9.70
C TYR A 388 25.64 2.06 -10.63
N ARG A 389 24.41 2.42 -11.02
CA ARG A 389 23.59 1.60 -11.92
C ARG A 389 24.23 1.41 -13.29
N LEU A 390 24.95 2.39 -13.81
CA LEU A 390 25.59 2.26 -15.11
C LEU A 390 26.88 1.44 -15.01
N LEU A 391 27.68 1.64 -13.95
CA LEU A 391 28.86 0.81 -13.67
C LEU A 391 28.49 -0.66 -13.46
N TYR A 392 27.39 -0.91 -12.73
CA TYR A 392 26.82 -2.23 -12.50
C TYR A 392 26.52 -2.98 -13.82
N GLU A 393 26.00 -2.28 -14.84
CA GLU A 393 25.59 -2.88 -16.12
C GLU A 393 26.77 -3.02 -17.12
N ARG A 394 27.99 -2.61 -16.76
CA ARG A 394 29.15 -2.69 -17.68
C ARG A 394 29.66 -4.11 -17.85
N ASP A 395 30.07 -4.71 -16.73
CA ASP A 395 30.62 -6.06 -16.65
C ASP A 395 30.69 -6.53 -15.18
N THR A 396 30.75 -7.84 -14.98
CA THR A 396 30.74 -8.48 -13.67
C THR A 396 31.86 -8.00 -12.75
N TRP A 397 33.06 -7.76 -13.29
CA TRP A 397 34.23 -7.45 -12.47
C TRP A 397 34.25 -6.00 -12.05
N THR A 398 33.87 -5.07 -12.93
CA THR A 398 33.64 -3.67 -12.57
C THR A 398 32.54 -3.57 -11.51
N ARG A 399 31.43 -4.30 -11.67
CA ARG A 399 30.35 -4.35 -10.67
C ARG A 399 30.87 -4.74 -9.29
N LEU A 400 31.56 -5.87 -9.17
CA LEU A 400 32.09 -6.36 -7.89
C LEU A 400 33.16 -5.41 -7.30
N LEU A 401 34.00 -4.81 -8.15
CA LEU A 401 34.99 -3.84 -7.70
C LEU A 401 34.30 -2.63 -7.05
N ILE A 402 33.26 -2.10 -7.71
CA ILE A 402 32.47 -0.98 -7.19
C ILE A 402 31.72 -1.37 -5.91
N ASP A 403 31.14 -2.56 -5.83
CA ASP A 403 30.47 -3.00 -4.60
C ASP A 403 31.45 -3.12 -3.43
N LEU A 404 32.67 -3.65 -3.67
CA LEU A 404 33.72 -3.74 -2.65
C LEU A 404 34.25 -2.36 -2.22
N GLU A 405 34.25 -1.37 -3.10
CA GLU A 405 34.55 0.02 -2.73
C GLU A 405 33.43 0.61 -1.85
N LEU A 406 32.17 0.37 -2.21
CA LEU A 406 31.00 1.00 -1.57
C LEU A 406 30.54 0.35 -0.28
N VAL A 407 31.02 -0.83 0.10
CA VAL A 407 30.69 -1.44 1.40
C VAL A 407 31.25 -0.63 2.58
N ALA A 408 32.28 0.19 2.36
CA ALA A 408 32.82 1.13 3.33
C ALA A 408 32.24 2.56 3.19
N ASP A 409 31.32 2.80 2.25
CA ASP A 409 30.83 4.15 1.91
C ASP A 409 30.22 4.87 3.13
N PRO A 410 30.37 6.18 3.31
CA PRO A 410 29.72 6.88 4.42
C PRO A 410 28.18 6.87 4.32
N SER A 411 27.60 6.74 3.12
CA SER A 411 26.14 6.67 2.93
C SER A 411 25.58 5.28 3.28
N PRO A 412 24.67 5.17 4.28
CA PRO A 412 24.05 3.88 4.64
C PRO A 412 23.29 3.23 3.48
N ALA A 413 22.74 4.04 2.58
CA ALA A 413 22.01 3.54 1.42
C ALA A 413 22.94 2.92 0.36
N MET A 414 24.12 3.52 0.13
CA MET A 414 25.13 2.96 -0.79
C MET A 414 25.73 1.68 -0.21
N ARG A 415 26.12 1.68 1.07
CA ARG A 415 26.60 0.47 1.77
C ARG A 415 25.60 -0.69 1.68
N SER A 416 24.35 -0.42 2.05
CA SER A 416 23.27 -1.41 2.00
C SER A 416 23.06 -1.94 0.59
N ARG A 417 23.15 -1.07 -0.43
CA ARG A 417 23.00 -1.49 -1.82
C ARG A 417 24.13 -2.44 -2.23
N ALA A 418 25.39 -2.05 -1.99
CA ALA A 418 26.56 -2.83 -2.35
C ALA A 418 26.62 -4.18 -1.63
N GLY A 419 26.41 -4.20 -0.32
CA GLY A 419 26.42 -5.45 0.46
C GLY A 419 25.30 -6.42 0.07
N ASN A 420 24.11 -5.90 -0.25
CA ASN A 420 23.02 -6.72 -0.79
C ASN A 420 23.35 -7.25 -2.18
N ASP A 421 24.01 -6.47 -3.02
CA ASP A 421 24.34 -6.87 -4.38
C ASP A 421 25.41 -7.97 -4.42
N ILE A 422 26.46 -7.86 -3.60
CA ILE A 422 27.43 -8.94 -3.35
C ILE A 422 26.71 -10.22 -2.93
N THR A 423 25.73 -10.11 -2.03
CA THR A 423 24.93 -11.26 -1.58
C THR A 423 24.13 -11.87 -2.73
N VAL A 424 23.49 -11.04 -3.55
CA VAL A 424 22.74 -11.50 -4.73
C VAL A 424 23.66 -12.19 -5.73
N TRP A 425 24.82 -11.62 -6.04
CA TRP A 425 25.77 -12.21 -6.97
C TRP A 425 26.27 -13.57 -6.45
N LEU A 426 26.74 -13.65 -5.20
CA LEU A 426 27.21 -14.90 -4.59
C LEU A 426 26.14 -16.00 -4.59
N THR A 427 24.88 -15.64 -4.35
CA THR A 427 23.79 -16.62 -4.20
C THR A 427 23.15 -17.03 -5.52
N ARG A 428 23.20 -16.18 -6.56
CA ARG A 428 22.42 -16.39 -7.80
C ARG A 428 23.26 -16.46 -9.07
N GLU A 429 24.46 -15.88 -9.09
CA GLU A 429 25.20 -15.62 -10.33
C GLU A 429 26.63 -16.16 -10.30
N ALA A 430 27.25 -16.28 -9.12
CA ALA A 430 28.65 -16.69 -9.00
C ALA A 430 28.91 -18.11 -9.53
N ALA A 431 27.98 -19.04 -9.32
CA ALA A 431 28.09 -20.41 -9.81
C ALA A 431 28.02 -20.54 -11.34
N THR A 432 27.44 -19.55 -12.03
CA THR A 432 27.30 -19.52 -13.49
C THR A 432 28.23 -18.50 -14.15
N THR A 433 29.07 -17.82 -13.37
CA THR A 433 30.13 -16.94 -13.88
C THR A 433 31.37 -17.78 -14.17
N TYR A 434 31.53 -18.20 -15.43
CA TYR A 434 32.63 -19.07 -15.86
C TYR A 434 33.94 -18.35 -16.17
N SER A 435 33.93 -17.02 -16.23
CA SER A 435 35.13 -16.22 -16.35
C SER A 435 35.75 -15.96 -14.97
N VAL A 436 37.04 -15.67 -14.95
CA VAL A 436 37.80 -15.25 -13.76
C VAL A 436 38.46 -13.91 -14.09
N PRO A 437 38.59 -12.95 -13.16
CA PRO A 437 39.35 -11.73 -13.42
C PRO A 437 40.84 -12.07 -13.62
N HIS A 438 41.55 -11.30 -14.45
CA HIS A 438 42.99 -11.50 -14.72
C HIS A 438 43.73 -10.17 -14.73
N GLY A 439 45.05 -10.21 -14.50
CA GLY A 439 45.93 -9.05 -14.50
C GLY A 439 45.47 -7.97 -13.53
N ARG A 440 45.52 -6.70 -13.97
CA ARG A 440 45.22 -5.53 -13.12
C ARG A 440 43.83 -5.58 -12.47
N THR A 441 42.84 -6.19 -13.11
CA THR A 441 41.48 -6.30 -12.56
C THR A 441 41.45 -7.27 -11.37
N ALA A 442 42.19 -8.38 -11.45
CA ALA A 442 42.30 -9.33 -10.34
C ALA A 442 43.04 -8.70 -9.16
N ASP A 443 44.13 -7.95 -9.43
CA ASP A 443 44.90 -7.25 -8.41
C ASP A 443 44.03 -6.21 -7.68
N ALA A 444 43.27 -5.40 -8.42
CA ALA A 444 42.38 -4.40 -7.84
C ALA A 444 41.26 -5.03 -7.00
N LEU A 445 40.66 -6.14 -7.46
CA LEU A 445 39.64 -6.86 -6.70
C LEU A 445 40.22 -7.49 -5.43
N ALA A 446 41.43 -8.04 -5.49
CA ALA A 446 42.11 -8.60 -4.33
C ALA A 446 42.43 -7.53 -3.28
N GLU A 447 42.94 -6.37 -3.71
CA GLU A 447 43.21 -5.23 -2.84
C GLU A 447 41.92 -4.75 -2.16
N ARG A 448 40.85 -4.51 -2.93
CA ARG A 448 39.58 -4.01 -2.39
C ARG A 448 38.88 -5.01 -1.48
N LEU A 449 38.95 -6.31 -1.79
CA LEU A 449 38.45 -7.34 -0.90
C LEU A 449 39.24 -7.40 0.42
N SER A 450 40.55 -7.15 0.39
CA SER A 450 41.36 -7.07 1.61
C SER A 450 40.93 -5.92 2.50
N VAL A 451 40.66 -4.74 1.92
CA VAL A 451 40.16 -3.56 2.65
C VAL A 451 38.76 -3.80 3.21
N ALA A 452 37.89 -4.47 2.45
CA ALA A 452 36.51 -4.76 2.84
C ALA A 452 36.34 -5.96 3.78
N ARG A 453 37.41 -6.70 4.11
CA ARG A 453 37.35 -7.98 4.83
C ARG A 453 36.57 -7.89 6.14
N ASP A 454 36.84 -6.87 6.95
CA ASP A 454 36.25 -6.71 8.28
C ASP A 454 34.84 -6.13 8.26
N LEU A 455 34.39 -5.66 7.08
CA LEU A 455 33.05 -5.11 6.86
C LEU A 455 32.08 -6.15 6.30
N LEU A 456 32.60 -7.30 5.87
CA LEU A 456 31.85 -8.39 5.27
C LEU A 456 31.83 -9.61 6.18
N ASP A 457 30.78 -10.40 6.06
CA ASP A 457 30.71 -11.69 6.74
C ASP A 457 31.86 -12.62 6.28
N PRO A 458 32.54 -13.34 7.19
CA PRO A 458 33.69 -14.18 6.85
C PRO A 458 33.40 -15.24 5.77
N ASP A 459 32.19 -15.81 5.76
CA ASP A 459 31.82 -16.79 4.72
C ASP A 459 31.70 -16.11 3.35
N ARG A 460 31.21 -14.86 3.29
CA ARG A 460 31.15 -14.08 2.05
C ARG A 460 32.55 -13.78 1.52
N VAL A 461 33.48 -13.40 2.40
CA VAL A 461 34.88 -13.16 2.00
C VAL A 461 35.49 -14.44 1.43
N ARG A 462 35.30 -15.59 2.08
CA ARG A 462 35.79 -16.88 1.58
C ARG A 462 35.23 -17.20 0.19
N LEU A 463 33.92 -17.05 0.00
CA LEU A 463 33.26 -17.32 -1.29
C LEU A 463 33.73 -16.35 -2.38
N LEU A 464 33.88 -15.06 -2.07
CA LEU A 464 34.44 -14.08 -3.01
C LEU A 464 35.86 -14.49 -3.42
N ARG A 465 36.75 -14.83 -2.48
CA ARG A 465 38.12 -15.28 -2.83
C ARG A 465 38.11 -16.49 -3.76
N PHE A 466 37.25 -17.47 -3.48
CA PHE A 466 37.09 -18.66 -4.30
C PHE A 466 36.66 -18.32 -5.73
N HIS A 467 35.58 -17.56 -5.90
CA HIS A 467 35.07 -17.22 -7.23
C HIS A 467 35.96 -16.22 -7.99
N LEU A 468 36.78 -15.44 -7.29
CA LEU A 468 37.76 -14.53 -7.87
C LEU A 468 39.10 -15.21 -8.20
N GLY A 469 39.28 -16.49 -7.88
CA GLY A 469 40.53 -17.22 -8.13
C GLY A 469 41.71 -16.75 -7.28
N LEU A 470 41.45 -16.13 -6.13
CA LEU A 470 42.48 -15.57 -5.24
C LEU A 470 43.04 -16.68 -4.33
N LYS A 471 44.37 -16.79 -4.22
CA LYS A 471 45.03 -17.75 -3.33
C LYS A 471 44.55 -17.60 -1.88
N PRO A 472 44.46 -18.66 -1.06
CA PRO A 472 44.14 -18.53 0.36
C PRO A 472 45.14 -17.60 1.06
N THR A 473 44.65 -16.64 1.85
CA THR A 473 45.50 -15.89 2.80
C THR A 473 45.86 -16.81 3.95
N SER A 474 47.14 -16.83 4.35
CA SER A 474 47.73 -17.71 5.37
C SER A 474 47.16 -17.58 6.80
N ASP A 475 46.13 -16.75 7.02
CA ASP A 475 45.54 -16.44 8.32
C ASP A 475 44.04 -16.78 8.37
N THR A 476 43.76 -18.08 8.21
CA THR A 476 42.56 -18.81 8.65
C THR A 476 43.00 -20.23 8.99
#